data_AF-A0A7L4ZY51-F1
#
_entry.id   AF-A0A7L4ZY51-F1
#
_cell.length_a   1.000
_cell.length_b   1.000
_cell.length_c   1.000
_cell.angle_alpha   90.00
_cell.angle_beta   90.00
_cell.angle_gamma   90.00
#
_symmetry.space_group_name_H-M   'P 1'
#
loop_
_entity.id
_entity.type
_entity.pdbx_description
1 polymer ?
#
loop_
_entity_poly.entity_id
_entity_poly.type
_entity_poly.pdbx_seq_one_letter_code
_entity_poly.pdbx_strand_id
1 'polypeptide(L)'
;MEHIGSRIKRFREEMGLTQTDLFKRTGIKQTTLSSIESGTEPKAGVIAAMLGSYPTLNPDWLLTGNGAMLRGSAPAAPYPTPEAEPHAFTAEEASLTGKYIKQLEETIVLQNAVIQDLREDKEYLRKPLVVDETAGPATPISMRPTACTTPEPQAHMWVSGRGEQADEPQRKTA
;
A
#
# COMPACT_ATOMS: atom_id res chain seq x y z
N MET A 1 -11.84 -27.74 -28.33
CA MET A 1 -11.95 -26.97 -27.07
C MET A 1 -11.13 -25.73 -27.25
N GLU A 2 -11.65 -24.53 -27.01
CA GLU A 2 -10.87 -23.31 -27.23
C GLU A 2 -9.93 -23.08 -26.04
N HIS A 3 -8.62 -23.24 -26.28
CA HIS A 3 -7.59 -23.05 -25.27
C HIS A 3 -7.15 -21.58 -25.22
N ILE A 4 -6.56 -21.16 -24.11
CA ILE A 4 -6.00 -19.81 -23.96
C ILE A 4 -4.96 -19.48 -25.04
N GLY A 5 -4.18 -20.46 -25.49
CA GLY A 5 -3.23 -20.28 -26.60
C GLY A 5 -3.91 -19.92 -27.93
N SER A 6 -5.08 -20.49 -28.21
CA SER A 6 -5.87 -20.14 -29.40
C SER A 6 -6.39 -18.70 -29.33
N ARG A 7 -6.76 -18.22 -28.13
CA ARG A 7 -7.16 -16.82 -27.90
C ARG A 7 -5.98 -15.85 -28.05
N ILE A 8 -4.80 -16.22 -27.56
CA ILE A 8 -3.58 -15.44 -27.77
C ILE A 8 -3.26 -15.30 -29.26
N LYS A 9 -3.35 -16.42 -30.02
CA LYS A 9 -3.16 -16.43 -31.47
C LYS A 9 -4.14 -15.50 -32.17
N ARG A 10 -5.43 -15.61 -31.82
CA ARG A 10 -6.50 -14.77 -32.39
C ARG A 10 -6.26 -13.28 -32.12
N PHE A 11 -5.94 -12.92 -30.88
CA PHE A 11 -5.61 -11.53 -30.54
C PHE A 11 -4.42 -11.01 -31.35
N ARG A 12 -3.35 -11.81 -31.48
CA ARG A 12 -2.18 -11.46 -32.27
C ARG A 12 -2.53 -11.18 -33.73
N GLU A 13 -3.38 -12.02 -34.33
CA GLU A 13 -3.82 -11.89 -35.72
C GLU A 13 -4.77 -10.70 -35.94
N GLU A 14 -5.72 -10.46 -35.04
CA GLU A 14 -6.60 -9.28 -35.08
C GLU A 14 -5.82 -7.96 -34.94
N MET A 15 -4.72 -7.96 -34.19
CA MET A 15 -3.82 -6.81 -34.07
C MET A 15 -2.82 -6.68 -35.23
N GLY A 16 -2.86 -7.59 -36.21
CA GLY A 16 -1.95 -7.59 -37.37
C GLY A 16 -0.48 -7.85 -37.00
N LEU A 17 -0.22 -8.53 -35.88
CA LEU A 17 1.12 -8.73 -35.35
C LEU A 17 1.72 -10.07 -35.80
N THR A 18 3.02 -10.06 -36.10
CA THR A 18 3.78 -11.32 -36.21
C THR A 18 4.12 -11.85 -34.81
N GLN A 19 4.48 -13.14 -34.71
CA GLN A 19 4.98 -13.70 -33.45
C GLN A 19 6.23 -12.98 -32.95
N THR A 20 7.07 -12.50 -33.88
CA THR A 20 8.27 -11.71 -33.57
C THR A 20 7.92 -10.34 -33.00
N ASP A 21 6.87 -9.69 -33.49
CA ASP A 21 6.40 -8.40 -32.95
C ASP A 21 5.83 -8.56 -31.55
N LEU A 22 5.11 -9.67 -31.31
CA LEU A 22 4.60 -9.98 -29.99
C LEU A 22 5.75 -10.21 -29.00
N PHE A 23 6.81 -10.94 -29.40
CA PHE A 23 8.02 -11.09 -28.61
C PHE A 23 8.67 -9.75 -28.27
N LYS A 24 8.84 -8.84 -29.25
CA LYS A 24 9.46 -7.53 -29.00
C LYS A 24 8.68 -6.69 -27.98
N ARG A 25 7.35 -6.82 -27.94
CA ARG A 25 6.49 -6.03 -27.04
C ARG A 25 6.31 -6.63 -25.65
N THR A 26 6.34 -7.96 -25.54
CA THR A 26 6.02 -8.70 -24.30
C THR A 26 7.23 -9.39 -23.67
N GLY A 27 8.32 -9.56 -24.42
CA GLY A 27 9.49 -10.36 -24.02
C GLY A 27 9.27 -11.88 -24.09
N ILE A 28 8.10 -12.35 -24.55
CA ILE A 28 7.78 -13.78 -24.64
C ILE A 28 8.48 -14.39 -25.86
N LYS A 29 9.45 -15.29 -25.63
CA LYS A 29 10.22 -15.95 -26.69
C LYS A 29 9.29 -16.58 -27.75
N GLN A 30 9.65 -16.46 -29.02
CA GLN A 30 8.86 -16.99 -30.14
C GLN A 30 8.61 -18.51 -30.04
N THR A 31 9.59 -19.29 -29.58
CA THR A 31 9.42 -20.74 -29.38
C THR A 31 8.35 -21.05 -28.35
N THR A 32 8.39 -20.36 -27.21
CA THR A 32 7.37 -20.45 -26.16
C THR A 32 5.99 -20.06 -26.68
N LEU A 33 5.91 -18.96 -27.43
CA LEU A 33 4.66 -18.49 -28.01
C LEU A 33 4.09 -19.51 -29.00
N SER A 34 4.92 -20.09 -29.89
CA SER A 34 4.51 -21.12 -30.83
C SER A 34 3.95 -22.37 -30.12
N SER A 35 4.64 -22.85 -29.08
CA SER A 35 4.15 -23.97 -28.26
C SER A 35 2.79 -23.65 -27.62
N ILE A 36 2.62 -22.43 -27.10
CA ILE A 36 1.34 -21.99 -26.51
C ILE A 36 0.24 -21.94 -27.56
N GLU A 37 0.48 -21.30 -28.71
CA GLU A 37 -0.48 -21.23 -29.81
C GLU A 37 -0.87 -22.61 -30.35
N SER A 38 0.02 -23.61 -30.24
CA SER A 38 -0.24 -25.00 -30.62
C SER A 38 -0.99 -25.84 -29.57
N GLY A 39 -1.27 -25.29 -28.39
CA GLY A 39 -2.08 -25.94 -27.34
C GLY A 39 -1.36 -26.20 -26.01
N THR A 40 -0.13 -25.70 -25.82
CA THR A 40 0.53 -25.74 -24.51
C THR A 40 -0.07 -24.72 -23.57
N GLU A 41 -0.33 -25.10 -22.32
CA GLU A 41 -0.86 -24.17 -21.32
C GLU A 41 0.20 -23.09 -20.96
N PRO A 42 -0.13 -21.79 -21.08
CA PRO A 42 0.78 -20.71 -20.76
C PRO A 42 0.99 -20.61 -19.25
N LYS A 43 2.21 -20.29 -18.85
CA LYS A 43 2.52 -19.97 -17.45
C LYS A 43 1.93 -18.61 -17.08
N ALA A 44 1.63 -18.41 -15.79
CA ALA A 44 1.11 -17.15 -15.27
C ALA A 44 1.94 -15.92 -15.68
N GLY A 45 3.28 -16.04 -15.74
CA GLY A 45 4.14 -14.95 -16.19
C GLY A 45 3.93 -14.52 -17.65
N VAL A 46 3.55 -15.45 -18.54
CA VAL A 46 3.22 -15.14 -19.94
C VAL A 46 1.92 -14.35 -20.00
N ILE A 47 0.91 -14.78 -19.24
CA ILE A 47 -0.38 -14.09 -19.14
C ILE A 47 -0.18 -12.69 -18.59
N ALA A 48 0.61 -12.54 -17.52
CA ALA A 48 0.93 -11.25 -16.92
C ALA A 48 1.67 -10.33 -17.91
N ALA A 49 2.64 -10.86 -18.67
CA ALA A 49 3.34 -10.09 -19.69
C ALA A 49 2.40 -9.61 -20.80
N MET A 50 1.46 -10.44 -21.25
CA MET A 50 0.44 -10.05 -22.22
C MET A 50 -0.45 -8.93 -21.69
N LEU A 51 -0.99 -9.07 -20.47
CA LEU A 51 -1.88 -8.08 -19.87
C LEU A 51 -1.15 -6.77 -19.52
N GLY A 52 0.14 -6.85 -19.16
CA GLY A 52 0.98 -5.69 -18.91
C GLY A 52 1.33 -4.92 -20.18
N SER A 53 1.66 -5.61 -21.27
CA SER A 53 1.99 -4.98 -22.55
C SER A 53 0.77 -4.46 -23.31
N TYR A 54 -0.42 -5.00 -23.05
CA TYR A 54 -1.67 -4.60 -23.73
C TYR A 54 -2.78 -4.24 -22.74
N PRO A 55 -2.80 -2.99 -22.23
CA PRO A 55 -3.88 -2.50 -21.37
C PRO A 55 -5.24 -2.39 -22.06
N THR A 56 -5.34 -2.61 -23.37
CA THR A 56 -6.63 -2.67 -24.08
C THR A 56 -7.19 -4.09 -24.13
N LEU A 57 -6.42 -5.11 -23.80
CA LEU A 57 -6.86 -6.50 -23.80
C LEU A 57 -7.73 -6.80 -22.57
N ASN A 58 -8.84 -7.49 -22.78
CA ASN A 58 -9.73 -7.93 -21.71
C ASN A 58 -9.17 -9.21 -21.05
N PRO A 59 -8.86 -9.20 -19.74
CA PRO A 59 -8.38 -10.38 -19.02
C PRO A 59 -9.42 -11.50 -18.92
N ASP A 60 -10.71 -11.17 -18.78
CA ASP A 60 -11.78 -12.16 -18.65
C ASP A 60 -11.92 -12.96 -19.94
N TRP A 61 -11.87 -12.28 -21.08
CA TRP A 61 -11.86 -12.93 -22.39
C TRP A 61 -10.64 -13.82 -22.58
N LEU A 62 -9.45 -13.35 -22.22
CA LEU A 62 -8.23 -14.13 -22.38
C LEU A 62 -8.26 -15.42 -21.54
N LEU A 63 -8.69 -15.33 -20.28
CA LEU A 63 -8.69 -16.44 -19.34
C LEU A 63 -9.85 -17.40 -19.57
N THR A 64 -11.07 -16.86 -19.71
CA THR A 64 -12.31 -17.65 -19.70
C THR A 64 -12.96 -17.78 -21.08
N GLY A 65 -12.58 -16.95 -22.05
CA GLY A 65 -13.23 -16.85 -23.35
C GLY A 65 -14.51 -16.00 -23.35
N ASN A 66 -14.92 -15.47 -22.19
CA ASN A 66 -16.17 -14.72 -22.07
C ASN A 66 -15.98 -13.22 -22.35
N GLY A 67 -16.98 -12.61 -23.00
CA GLY A 67 -17.02 -11.18 -23.28
C GLY A 67 -16.24 -10.76 -24.53
N ALA A 68 -16.04 -9.45 -24.68
CA ALA A 68 -15.30 -8.88 -25.81
C ALA A 68 -13.79 -8.99 -25.61
N MET A 69 -13.05 -9.22 -26.71
CA MET A 69 -11.58 -9.32 -26.68
C MET A 69 -10.90 -8.04 -26.20
N LEU A 70 -11.33 -6.88 -26.71
CA LEU A 70 -10.78 -5.59 -26.34
C LEU A 70 -11.72 -4.85 -25.38
N ARG A 71 -11.13 -4.20 -24.38
CA ARG A 71 -11.82 -3.25 -23.51
C ARG A 71 -12.33 -2.08 -24.37
N GLY A 72 -13.65 -1.85 -24.34
CA GLY A 72 -14.30 -0.75 -25.06
C GLY A 72 -14.74 -1.04 -26.50
N SER A 73 -14.63 -2.28 -27.00
CA SER A 73 -14.94 -2.65 -28.41
C SER A 73 -16.35 -3.24 -28.63
N ALA A 74 -17.16 -3.42 -27.60
CA ALA A 74 -18.56 -3.82 -27.77
C ALA A 74 -19.48 -2.80 -27.09
N PRO A 75 -20.67 -2.49 -27.67
CA PRO A 75 -21.70 -1.80 -26.90
C PRO A 75 -21.89 -2.64 -25.67
N ALA A 76 -21.99 -2.01 -24.50
CA ALA A 76 -22.24 -2.69 -23.24
C ALA A 76 -23.22 -3.84 -23.51
N ALA A 77 -22.71 -5.08 -23.57
CA ALA A 77 -23.58 -6.23 -23.45
C ALA A 77 -24.36 -5.89 -22.19
N PRO A 78 -25.70 -5.98 -22.19
CA PRO A 78 -26.41 -5.80 -20.95
C PRO A 78 -25.74 -6.82 -20.05
N TYR A 79 -24.97 -6.31 -19.09
CA TYR A 79 -24.70 -7.08 -17.92
C TYR A 79 -26.11 -7.61 -17.54
N PRO A 80 -26.24 -8.79 -16.94
CA PRO A 80 -27.16 -8.80 -15.83
C PRO A 80 -26.59 -7.69 -14.91
N THR A 81 -26.98 -6.43 -15.16
CA THR A 81 -27.47 -5.59 -14.10
C THR A 81 -28.26 -6.60 -13.30
N PRO A 82 -27.81 -7.04 -12.10
CA PRO A 82 -28.80 -7.53 -11.17
C PRO A 82 -29.84 -6.44 -11.25
N GLU A 83 -31.01 -6.80 -11.79
CA GLU A 83 -32.03 -5.83 -12.16
C GLU A 83 -32.00 -4.83 -11.03
N ALA A 84 -31.69 -3.58 -11.35
CA ALA A 84 -31.81 -2.52 -10.39
C ALA A 84 -33.33 -2.35 -10.17
N GLU A 85 -33.98 -3.39 -9.64
CA GLU A 85 -34.81 -3.26 -8.47
C GLU A 85 -34.19 -2.11 -7.69
N PRO A 86 -34.89 -0.99 -7.55
CA PRO A 86 -34.47 0.01 -6.61
C PRO A 86 -34.50 -0.71 -5.26
N HIS A 87 -33.39 -1.34 -4.89
CA HIS A 87 -33.06 -1.64 -3.51
C HIS A 87 -33.02 -0.26 -2.90
N ALA A 88 -34.18 0.20 -2.47
CA ALA A 88 -34.38 1.47 -1.82
C ALA A 88 -33.40 1.42 -0.65
N PHE A 89 -32.28 2.13 -0.82
CA PHE A 89 -31.22 2.23 0.15
C PHE A 89 -31.90 2.51 1.48
N THR A 90 -31.82 1.54 2.38
CA THR A 90 -32.66 1.57 3.56
C THR A 90 -32.29 2.81 4.38
N ALA A 91 -33.24 3.38 5.11
CA ALA A 91 -32.95 4.54 5.95
C ALA A 91 -31.81 4.26 6.96
N GLU A 92 -31.63 2.98 7.32
CA GLU A 92 -30.55 2.52 8.18
C GLU A 92 -29.19 2.53 7.48
N GLU A 93 -29.10 2.05 6.24
CA GLU A 93 -27.88 2.15 5.43
C GLU A 93 -27.50 3.60 5.15
N ALA A 94 -28.48 4.47 4.87
CA ALA A 94 -28.24 5.91 4.70
C ALA A 94 -27.74 6.60 5.95
N SER A 95 -28.30 6.24 7.10
CA SER A 95 -27.85 6.71 8.40
C SER A 95 -26.43 6.22 8.71
N LEU A 96 -26.13 4.96 8.39
CA LEU A 96 -24.81 4.37 8.63
C LEU A 96 -23.73 5.01 7.76
N THR A 97 -24.00 5.21 6.47
CA THR A 97 -23.10 5.91 5.55
C THR A 97 -22.89 7.36 5.98
N GLY A 98 -23.96 8.06 6.40
CA GLY A 98 -23.84 9.41 6.95
C GLY A 98 -22.97 9.49 8.21
N LYS A 99 -23.08 8.51 9.11
CA LYS A 99 -22.21 8.41 10.30
C LYS A 99 -20.74 8.16 9.92
N TYR A 100 -20.52 7.24 8.98
CA TYR A 100 -19.17 6.92 8.51
C TYR A 100 -18.50 8.11 7.82
N ILE A 101 -19.24 8.84 6.98
CA ILE A 101 -18.75 10.08 6.35
C ILE A 101 -18.35 11.11 7.40
N LYS A 102 -19.20 11.38 8.40
CA LYS A 102 -18.88 12.32 9.48
C LYS A 102 -17.63 11.90 10.26
N GLN A 103 -17.50 10.61 10.57
CA GLN A 103 -16.32 10.10 11.27
C GLN A 103 -15.04 10.28 10.44
N LEU A 104 -15.11 10.07 9.12
CA LEU A 104 -13.98 10.31 8.22
C LEU A 104 -13.61 11.79 8.15
N GLU A 105 -14.59 12.68 8.07
CA GLU A 105 -14.37 14.14 8.07
C GLU A 105 -13.67 14.61 9.35
N GLU A 106 -14.12 14.14 10.51
CA GLU A 106 -13.47 14.41 11.80
C GLU A 106 -12.03 13.91 11.82
N THR A 107 -11.79 12.69 11.31
CA THR A 107 -10.44 12.10 11.24
C THR A 107 -9.52 12.92 10.33
N ILE A 108 -10.02 13.39 9.19
CA ILE A 108 -9.26 14.22 8.25
C ILE A 108 -8.86 15.55 8.90
N VAL A 109 -9.77 16.17 9.66
CA VAL A 109 -9.47 17.42 10.37
C VAL A 109 -8.34 17.21 11.39
N LEU A 110 -8.42 16.15 12.19
CA LEU A 110 -7.39 15.83 13.19
C LEU A 110 -6.03 15.53 12.54
N GLN A 111 -6.02 14.76 11.44
CA GLN A 111 -4.79 14.49 10.71
C GLN A 111 -4.16 15.76 10.15
N ASN A 112 -4.97 16.65 9.59
CA ASN A 112 -4.48 17.92 9.06
C ASN A 112 -3.86 18.79 10.16
N ALA A 113 -4.44 18.81 11.36
CA ALA A 113 -3.87 19.53 12.52
C ALA A 113 -2.49 18.97 12.89
N VAL A 114 -2.37 17.64 13.08
CA VAL A 114 -1.08 16.99 13.38
C VAL A 114 -0.03 17.27 12.30
N ILE A 115 -0.45 17.28 11.03
CA ILE A 115 0.46 17.60 9.92
C ILE A 115 0.95 19.05 10.00
N GLN A 116 0.12 20.02 10.44
CA GLN A 116 0.56 21.41 10.61
C GLN A 116 1.55 21.52 11.76
N ASP A 117 1.25 20.94 12.92
CA ASP A 117 2.15 20.96 14.09
C ASP A 117 3.54 20.40 13.73
N LEU A 118 3.57 19.24 13.04
CA LEU A 118 4.82 18.64 12.59
C LEU A 118 5.58 19.51 11.57
N ARG A 119 4.87 20.29 10.75
CA ARG A 119 5.51 21.23 9.80
C ARG A 119 6.12 22.41 10.55
N GLU A 120 5.44 22.93 11.56
CA GLU A 120 5.93 24.02 12.41
C GLU A 120 7.16 23.59 13.21
N ASP A 121 7.12 22.42 13.84
CA ASP A 121 8.26 21.84 14.57
C ASP A 121 9.46 21.65 13.64
N LYS A 122 9.23 21.10 12.44
CA LYS A 122 10.29 20.96 11.43
C LYS A 122 10.89 22.31 11.04
N GLU A 123 10.06 23.34 10.86
CA GLU A 123 10.53 24.67 10.51
C GLU A 123 11.26 25.35 11.68
N TYR A 124 10.83 25.13 12.92
CA TYR A 124 11.52 25.58 14.12
C TYR A 124 12.93 25.00 14.20
N LEU A 125 13.08 23.70 13.96
CA LEU A 125 14.39 23.02 13.94
C LEU A 125 15.27 23.44 12.76
N ARG A 126 14.69 23.98 11.69
CA ARG A 126 15.43 24.48 10.54
C ARG A 126 16.05 25.85 10.78
N LYS A 127 15.48 26.67 11.69
CA LYS A 127 16.04 27.99 12.00
C LYS A 127 17.42 27.82 12.64
N PRO A 128 18.46 28.52 12.14
CA PRO A 128 19.80 28.43 12.71
C PRO A 128 19.76 28.92 14.16
N LEU A 129 20.37 28.17 15.07
CA LEU A 129 20.63 28.62 16.43
C LEU A 129 21.50 29.87 16.34
N VAL A 130 20.95 31.03 16.72
CA VAL A 130 21.73 32.25 16.91
C VAL A 130 22.60 32.01 18.15
N VAL A 131 23.82 31.55 17.94
CA VAL A 131 24.88 31.67 18.93
C VAL A 131 25.29 33.14 18.93
N ASP A 132 24.93 33.86 19.98
CA ASP A 132 25.33 35.25 20.17
C ASP A 132 26.85 35.29 20.46
N GLU A 133 27.66 35.41 19.40
CA GLU A 133 29.11 35.61 19.45
C GLU A 133 29.48 37.06 19.88
N THR A 134 28.75 37.66 20.83
CA THR A 134 29.13 38.94 21.44
C THR A 134 29.75 38.83 22.84
N ALA A 135 29.97 37.61 23.34
CA ALA A 135 30.88 37.41 24.46
C ALA A 135 32.33 37.51 23.97
N GLY A 136 32.95 38.69 24.13
CA GLY A 136 34.39 38.91 23.95
C GLY A 136 35.25 37.88 24.71
N PRO A 137 36.56 37.78 24.42
CA PRO A 137 37.38 36.65 24.83
C PRO A 137 37.29 36.45 26.34
N ALA A 138 36.77 35.28 26.74
CA ALA A 138 36.68 34.87 28.13
C ALA A 138 38.05 35.02 28.78
N THR A 139 38.20 35.99 29.69
CA THR A 139 39.36 36.08 30.57
C THR A 139 39.48 34.77 31.34
N PRO A 140 40.67 34.17 31.44
CA PRO A 140 40.84 32.90 32.12
C PRO A 140 40.44 33.06 33.59
N ILE A 141 39.53 32.19 34.04
CA ILE A 141 39.10 32.11 35.44
C ILE A 141 40.33 31.81 36.29
N SER A 142 40.80 32.82 37.03
CA SER A 142 41.85 32.67 38.03
C SER A 142 41.33 31.79 39.16
N MET A 143 41.82 30.55 39.23
CA MET A 143 41.49 29.64 40.32
C MET A 143 42.13 30.10 41.62
N ARG A 144 41.32 30.64 42.53
CA ARG A 144 41.64 30.69 43.97
C ARG A 144 41.05 29.45 44.63
N PRO A 145 41.83 28.69 45.43
CA PRO A 145 41.30 27.54 46.13
C PRO A 145 40.56 28.03 47.39
N THR A 146 39.23 27.92 47.42
CA THR A 146 38.47 27.98 48.66
C THR A 146 38.16 26.57 49.13
N ALA A 147 38.59 26.29 50.34
CA ALA A 147 38.53 24.99 50.99
C ALA A 147 37.10 24.52 51.29
N CYS A 148 36.96 23.19 51.28
CA CYS A 148 36.15 22.36 52.18
C CYS A 148 34.64 22.65 52.31
N THR A 149 33.82 21.70 51.85
CA THR A 149 32.94 20.87 52.72
C THR A 149 32.06 20.00 51.82
N THR A 150 32.29 18.69 51.83
CA THR A 150 31.43 17.70 51.18
C THR A 150 30.39 17.21 52.19
N PRO A 151 29.08 17.25 51.91
CA PRO A 151 28.14 16.34 52.55
C PRO A 151 27.88 15.13 51.65
N GLU A 152 28.09 13.97 52.25
CA GLU A 152 27.86 12.59 51.81
C GLU A 152 26.41 12.34 51.32
N PRO A 153 26.19 11.60 50.22
CA PRO A 153 24.84 11.29 49.77
C PRO A 153 24.27 10.07 50.53
N GLN A 154 23.18 10.28 51.28
CA GLN A 154 22.42 9.19 51.89
C GLN A 154 21.72 8.34 50.82
N ALA A 155 22.10 7.07 50.74
CA ALA A 155 21.39 6.04 50.01
C ALA A 155 20.06 5.72 50.70
N HIS A 156 18.94 6.17 50.12
CA HIS A 156 17.61 5.68 50.47
C HIS A 156 17.10 4.75 49.38
N MET A 157 17.27 3.46 49.66
CA MET A 157 16.42 2.32 49.32
C MET A 157 15.56 2.41 48.04
N TRP A 158 15.98 1.70 47.01
CA TRP A 158 15.05 1.12 46.04
C TRP A 158 14.44 -0.14 46.66
N VAL A 159 13.15 -0.10 47.03
CA VAL A 159 12.36 -1.28 47.36
C VAL A 159 11.83 -1.88 46.06
N SER A 160 12.28 -3.09 45.75
CA SER A 160 11.81 -3.90 44.62
C SER A 160 10.31 -4.21 44.74
N GLY A 161 9.52 -3.59 43.86
CA GLY A 161 8.11 -3.90 43.63
C GLY A 161 7.93 -5.16 42.80
N ARG A 162 7.55 -6.22 43.53
CA ARG A 162 6.97 -7.51 43.13
C ARG A 162 6.15 -7.46 41.83
N GLY A 163 6.61 -8.16 40.79
CA GLY A 163 5.88 -8.40 39.55
C GLY A 163 4.73 -9.39 39.73
N GLU A 164 3.59 -8.98 39.22
CA GLU A 164 2.27 -9.60 39.21
C GLU A 164 2.22 -10.94 38.45
N GLN A 165 1.33 -11.83 38.90
CA GLN A 165 1.00 -13.15 38.37
C GLN A 165 0.52 -13.13 36.91
N ALA A 166 1.08 -14.04 36.09
CA ALA A 166 0.42 -14.57 34.90
C ALA A 166 0.13 -16.06 35.17
N ASP A 167 -1.14 -16.38 35.36
CA ASP A 167 -1.67 -17.73 35.58
C ASP A 167 -1.94 -18.38 34.21
N GLU A 168 -1.25 -19.47 33.92
CA GLU A 168 -1.32 -20.29 32.72
C GLU A 168 -2.42 -21.35 32.90
N PRO A 169 -3.41 -21.49 31.98
CA PRO A 169 -4.52 -22.40 32.19
C PRO A 169 -4.11 -23.87 31.94
N GLN A 170 -4.09 -24.68 33.00
CA GLN A 170 -3.98 -26.14 32.87
C GLN A 170 -5.25 -26.74 32.26
N ARG A 171 -5.06 -27.43 31.13
CA ARG A 171 -6.03 -28.29 30.47
C ARG A 171 -6.50 -29.41 31.40
N LYS A 172 -7.82 -29.50 31.60
CA LYS A 172 -8.48 -30.70 32.10
C LYS A 172 -8.62 -31.71 30.95
N THR A 173 -7.91 -32.82 31.04
CA THR A 173 -8.26 -34.07 30.34
C THR A 173 -9.01 -34.99 31.29
N ALA A 174 -10.07 -35.57 30.74
CA ALA A 174 -10.89 -36.63 31.31
C ALA A 174 -10.10 -37.93 31.53
#